data_AF-A0A6J8DPM5-F1
#
_entry.id   AF-A0A6J8DPM5-F1
#
_cell.length_a   1.000
_cell.length_b   1.000
_cell.length_c   1.000
_cell.angle_alpha   90.00
_cell.angle_beta   90.00
_cell.angle_gamma   90.00
#
_symmetry.space_group_name_H-M   'P 1'
#
loop_
_entity.id
_entity.type
_entity.pdbx_description
1 polymer ?
#
loop_
_entity_poly.entity_id
_entity_poly.type
_entity_poly.pdbx_seq_one_letter_code
_entity_poly.pdbx_strand_id
1 'polypeptide(L)'
;MVPDQFRKSYLNKTLGSFDAIVTFSLIEHSGLGRYGDGLNPWGDIIAIARGWCVTKEGGSLTIGVQYSYEKDYIKFNAARWYGKIRYPYLTTNWKQHYRGHGQQRVHVFTKTNVNFTKALDYYLKEPHPYFLVNNTDTHYSQAHQDETLYQISRKKNGFFVEMGAFNGQLFSNTMWLERKHNWTGLLIEANPDLCRQIDVLKRHAWRLCACISNKLRKLNLFRAVL
;
A
#
# COMPACT_ATOMS: atom_id res chain seq x y z
N MET A 1 -8.08 -16.08 25.46
CA MET A 1 -7.40 -17.02 24.53
C MET A 1 -6.01 -17.30 25.08
N VAL A 2 -5.63 -18.56 25.27
CA VAL A 2 -4.27 -18.94 25.69
C VAL A 2 -3.34 -19.14 24.47
N PRO A 3 -2.00 -19.15 24.62
CA PRO A 3 -1.07 -19.28 23.48
C PRO A 3 -1.32 -20.48 22.56
N ASP A 4 -1.70 -21.64 23.10
CA ASP A 4 -2.04 -22.83 22.29
C ASP A 4 -3.30 -22.62 21.43
N GLN A 5 -4.35 -22.03 22.02
CA GLN A 5 -5.57 -21.67 21.30
C GLN A 5 -5.30 -20.65 20.19
N PHE A 6 -4.41 -19.67 20.47
CA PHE A 6 -3.97 -18.69 19.47
C PHE A 6 -3.28 -19.37 18.30
N ARG A 7 -2.31 -20.26 18.58
CA ARG A 7 -1.58 -21.00 17.55
C ARG A 7 -2.51 -21.83 16.68
N LYS A 8 -3.43 -22.58 17.29
CA LYS A 8 -4.42 -23.39 16.56
C LYS A 8 -5.31 -22.52 15.67
N SER A 9 -5.80 -21.39 16.20
CA SER A 9 -6.64 -20.45 15.43
C SER A 9 -5.88 -19.81 14.27
N TYR A 10 -4.60 -19.48 14.47
CA TYR A 10 -3.73 -18.95 13.41
C TYR A 10 -3.53 -19.97 12.29
N LEU A 11 -3.15 -21.22 12.63
CA LEU A 11 -2.91 -22.28 11.66
C LEU A 11 -4.19 -22.65 10.87
N ASN A 12 -5.34 -22.60 11.55
CA ASN A 12 -6.64 -22.86 10.93
C ASN A 12 -7.22 -21.65 10.19
N LYS A 13 -6.51 -20.50 10.15
CA LYS A 13 -6.97 -19.23 9.55
C LYS A 13 -8.30 -18.73 10.12
N THR A 14 -8.59 -19.05 11.38
CA THR A 14 -9.79 -18.60 12.10
C THR A 14 -9.50 -17.52 13.14
N LEU A 15 -8.24 -17.12 13.27
CA LEU A 15 -7.84 -16.02 14.16
C LEU A 15 -8.44 -14.70 13.68
N GLY A 16 -9.30 -14.10 14.51
CA GLY A 16 -9.91 -12.80 14.24
C GLY A 16 -8.93 -11.63 14.39
N SER A 17 -9.46 -10.42 14.20
CA SER A 17 -8.72 -9.17 14.41
C SER A 17 -8.66 -8.76 15.89
N PHE A 18 -7.71 -7.89 16.23
CA PHE A 18 -7.40 -7.44 17.59
C PHE A 18 -7.93 -6.03 17.87
N ASP A 19 -8.26 -5.74 19.14
CA ASP A 19 -8.78 -4.44 19.56
C ASP A 19 -7.67 -3.39 19.76
N ALA A 20 -6.45 -3.82 20.06
CA ALA A 20 -5.33 -2.91 20.31
C ALA A 20 -3.97 -3.52 19.93
N ILE A 21 -3.06 -2.67 19.47
CA ILE A 21 -1.63 -2.95 19.30
C ILE A 21 -0.87 -2.04 20.26
N VAL A 22 0.03 -2.61 21.05
CA VAL A 22 0.81 -1.86 22.04
C VAL A 22 2.30 -2.14 21.83
N THR A 23 3.10 -1.09 21.70
CA THR A 23 4.55 -1.20 21.57
C THR A 23 5.25 -0.01 22.20
N PHE A 24 6.36 -0.26 22.89
CA PHE A 24 7.13 0.78 23.57
C PHE A 24 8.62 0.45 23.48
N SER A 25 9.41 1.41 23.00
CA SER A 25 10.87 1.33 22.91
C SER A 25 11.40 0.04 22.27
N LEU A 26 10.75 -0.41 21.19
CA LEU A 26 11.04 -1.66 20.49
C LEU A 26 11.20 -1.44 18.98
N ILE A 27 10.20 -0.82 18.37
CA ILE A 27 10.05 -0.77 16.92
C ILE A 27 11.10 0.12 16.23
N GLU A 28 11.68 1.09 16.95
CA GLU A 28 12.82 1.90 16.48
C GLU A 28 14.05 1.07 16.09
N HIS A 29 14.17 -0.15 16.61
CA HIS A 29 15.28 -1.06 16.40
C HIS A 29 15.08 -1.98 15.19
N SER A 30 13.84 -2.19 14.74
CA SER A 30 13.51 -3.22 13.76
C SER A 30 14.20 -3.00 12.40
N GLY A 31 14.87 -4.04 11.90
CA GLY A 31 15.59 -4.01 10.62
C GLY A 31 16.94 -3.30 10.69
N LEU A 32 17.49 -3.04 11.88
CA LEU A 32 18.85 -2.51 12.06
C LEU A 32 19.89 -3.60 12.38
N GLY A 33 19.47 -4.85 12.55
CA GLY A 33 20.37 -5.96 12.88
C GLY A 33 20.74 -6.06 14.36
N ARG A 34 20.13 -5.24 15.22
CA ARG A 34 20.43 -5.16 16.66
C ARG A 34 20.24 -6.49 17.38
N TYR A 35 19.24 -7.25 16.96
CA TYR A 35 18.87 -8.51 17.59
C TYR A 35 19.25 -9.73 16.74
N GLY A 36 20.16 -9.54 15.77
CA GLY A 36 20.47 -10.56 14.76
C GLY A 36 19.40 -10.67 13.66
N ASP A 37 18.45 -9.73 13.60
CA ASP A 37 17.48 -9.60 12.52
C ASP A 37 18.15 -9.16 11.20
N GLY A 38 17.57 -9.56 10.06
CA GLY A 38 18.06 -9.10 8.76
C GLY A 38 17.94 -7.58 8.60
N LEU A 39 18.94 -6.95 7.97
CA LEU A 39 18.89 -5.52 7.67
C LEU A 39 17.70 -5.21 6.76
N ASN A 40 16.82 -4.33 7.23
CA ASN A 40 15.67 -3.85 6.48
C ASN A 40 15.39 -2.39 6.88
N PRO A 41 15.69 -1.42 6.00
CA PRO A 41 15.49 -0.01 6.33
C PRO A 41 14.04 0.34 6.67
N TRP A 42 13.07 -0.47 6.19
CA TRP A 42 11.63 -0.31 6.38
C TRP A 42 11.05 -1.19 7.50
N GLY A 43 11.88 -1.90 8.27
CA GLY A 43 11.42 -2.90 9.24
C GLY A 43 10.44 -2.35 10.27
N ASP A 44 10.64 -1.10 10.71
CA ASP A 44 9.76 -0.39 11.64
C ASP A 44 8.37 -0.11 11.06
N ILE A 45 8.33 0.50 9.87
CA ILE A 45 7.09 0.82 9.15
C ILE A 45 6.32 -0.46 8.82
N ILE A 46 7.01 -1.51 8.37
CA ILE A 46 6.38 -2.79 8.04
C ILE A 46 5.73 -3.43 9.28
N ALA A 47 6.37 -3.39 10.45
CA ALA A 47 5.77 -3.97 11.65
C ALA A 47 4.52 -3.20 12.11
N ILE A 48 4.54 -1.87 12.04
CA ILE A 48 3.34 -1.06 12.33
C ILE A 48 2.23 -1.30 11.29
N ALA A 49 2.57 -1.42 10.01
CA ALA A 49 1.60 -1.75 8.96
C ALA A 49 0.97 -3.13 9.17
N ARG A 50 1.76 -4.14 9.57
CA ARG A 50 1.24 -5.47 9.94
C ARG A 50 0.28 -5.38 11.12
N GLY A 51 0.62 -4.59 12.14
CA GLY A 51 -0.28 -4.28 13.26
C GLY A 51 -1.60 -3.69 12.79
N TRP A 52 -1.57 -2.73 11.86
CA TRP A 52 -2.77 -2.13 11.27
C TRP A 52 -3.66 -3.16 10.56
N CYS A 53 -3.07 -4.07 9.77
CA CYS A 53 -3.82 -5.09 9.04
C CYS A 53 -4.63 -6.02 9.96
N VAL A 54 -4.10 -6.36 11.13
CA VAL A 54 -4.75 -7.28 12.08
C VAL A 54 -5.62 -6.56 13.12
N THR A 55 -5.66 -5.23 13.13
CA THR A 55 -6.47 -4.46 14.08
C THR A 55 -7.90 -4.28 13.54
N LYS A 56 -8.90 -4.40 14.43
CA LYS A 56 -10.30 -4.11 14.10
C LYS A 56 -10.49 -2.65 13.70
N GLU A 57 -11.53 -2.37 12.93
CA GLU A 57 -11.99 -0.99 12.76
C GLU A 57 -12.36 -0.38 14.11
N GLY A 58 -11.91 0.85 14.36
CA GLY A 58 -12.02 1.52 15.67
C GLY A 58 -10.99 1.06 16.71
N GLY A 59 -10.22 -0.01 16.45
CA GLY A 59 -9.15 -0.47 17.33
C GLY A 59 -7.98 0.51 17.41
N SER A 60 -7.07 0.30 18.36
CA SER A 60 -6.04 1.30 18.70
C SER A 60 -4.60 0.84 18.47
N LEU A 61 -3.71 1.81 18.27
CA LEU A 61 -2.26 1.65 18.36
C LEU A 61 -1.74 2.55 19.48
N THR A 62 -1.14 1.97 20.51
CA THR A 62 -0.38 2.69 21.53
C THR A 62 1.10 2.49 21.27
N ILE A 63 1.82 3.57 20.98
CA ILE A 63 3.21 3.53 20.54
C ILE A 63 4.08 4.56 21.25
N GLY A 64 5.22 4.12 21.78
CA GLY A 64 6.32 4.98 22.24
C GLY A 64 7.62 4.60 21.55
N VAL A 65 8.28 5.57 20.92
CA VAL A 65 9.57 5.41 20.22
C VAL A 65 10.50 6.57 20.56
N GLN A 66 11.80 6.39 20.34
CA GLN A 66 12.77 7.49 20.45
C GLN A 66 12.36 8.69 19.59
N TYR A 67 12.26 9.88 20.20
CA TYR A 67 11.88 11.11 19.51
C TYR A 67 13.00 12.14 19.54
N SER A 68 13.15 12.91 18.46
CA SER A 68 14.06 14.06 18.37
C SER A 68 13.31 15.28 17.88
N TYR A 69 13.49 16.41 18.57
CA TYR A 69 12.88 17.69 18.19
C TYR A 69 13.59 18.36 17.02
N GLU A 70 14.87 18.03 16.81
CA GLU A 70 15.74 18.69 15.85
C GLU A 70 15.65 18.05 14.47
N LYS A 71 15.91 16.74 14.39
CA LYS A 71 16.03 16.01 13.13
C LYS A 71 15.75 14.53 13.30
N ASP A 72 15.31 13.93 12.20
CA ASP A 72 15.25 12.48 12.02
C ASP A 72 16.67 11.93 11.80
N TYR A 73 17.05 10.87 12.51
CA TYR A 73 18.35 10.23 12.29
C TYR A 73 18.33 8.74 12.67
N ILE A 74 19.41 8.03 12.31
CA ILE A 74 19.64 6.64 12.66
C ILE A 74 21.01 6.57 13.32
N LYS A 75 21.09 5.94 14.48
CA LYS A 75 22.37 5.42 14.99
C LYS A 75 22.43 3.97 14.54
N PHE A 76 23.27 3.69 13.55
CA PHE A 76 23.33 2.38 12.91
C PHE A 76 23.51 1.27 13.94
N ASN A 77 22.75 0.18 13.76
CA ASN A 77 22.58 -0.95 14.67
C ASN A 77 22.00 -0.63 16.08
N ALA A 78 21.86 0.64 16.44
CA ALA A 78 21.25 1.05 17.70
C ALA A 78 19.76 1.31 17.54
N ALA A 79 19.35 2.46 17.00
CA ALA A 79 17.93 2.83 16.91
C ALA A 79 17.70 3.97 15.91
N ARG A 80 16.44 4.14 15.53
CA ARG A 80 15.92 5.33 14.82
C ARG A 80 15.43 6.36 15.83
N TRP A 81 15.79 7.63 15.63
CA TRP A 81 15.15 8.76 16.31
C TRP A 81 14.20 9.42 15.32
N TYR A 82 12.93 9.48 15.71
CA TYR A 82 11.86 10.01 14.90
C TYR A 82 11.66 11.50 15.17
N GLY A 83 11.64 12.29 14.11
CA GLY A 83 11.33 13.71 14.09
C GLY A 83 10.11 14.00 13.23
N LYS A 84 10.00 15.22 12.72
CA LYS A 84 8.84 15.69 11.96
C LYS A 84 8.62 14.93 10.65
N ILE A 85 9.65 14.29 10.09
CA ILE A 85 9.57 13.62 8.80
C ILE A 85 9.21 12.15 8.98
N ARG A 86 9.98 11.37 9.76
CA ARG A 86 9.80 9.90 9.85
C ARG A 86 8.59 9.51 10.69
N TYR A 87 8.24 10.28 11.71
CA TYR A 87 7.14 9.92 12.63
C TYR A 87 5.78 9.77 11.92
N PRO A 88 5.38 10.69 11.01
CA PRO A 88 4.20 10.49 10.17
C PRO A 88 4.24 9.23 9.28
N TYR A 89 5.41 8.85 8.74
CA TYR A 89 5.52 7.63 7.94
C TYR A 89 5.33 6.37 8.79
N LEU A 90 5.91 6.33 10.00
CA LEU A 90 5.77 5.21 10.94
C LEU A 90 4.30 4.93 11.27
N THR A 91 3.49 5.99 11.39
CA THR A 91 2.09 5.92 11.82
C THR A 91 1.12 6.12 10.65
N THR A 92 1.54 5.80 9.43
CA THR A 92 0.69 5.84 8.24
C THR A 92 -0.57 5.00 8.44
N ASN A 93 -1.72 5.52 8.00
CA ASN A 93 -3.06 4.92 8.13
C ASN A 93 -3.66 4.89 9.55
N TRP A 94 -2.98 5.48 10.53
CA TRP A 94 -3.48 5.64 11.89
C TRP A 94 -3.89 7.10 12.15
N LYS A 95 -5.04 7.32 12.78
CA LYS A 95 -5.50 8.65 13.20
C LYS A 95 -5.07 8.91 14.63
N GLN A 96 -4.21 9.90 14.86
CA GLN A 96 -3.78 10.25 16.22
C GLN A 96 -5.00 10.68 17.05
N HIS A 97 -5.18 10.02 18.20
CA HIS A 97 -6.27 10.26 19.13
C HIS A 97 -5.77 10.94 20.41
N TYR A 98 -4.63 10.51 20.93
CA TYR A 98 -4.06 11.04 22.16
C TYR A 98 -2.53 11.11 22.09
N ARG A 99 -1.96 12.01 22.90
CA ARG A 99 -0.53 12.17 23.08
C ARG A 99 -0.23 12.36 24.56
N GLY A 100 0.53 11.43 25.13
CA GLY A 100 0.94 11.43 26.52
C GLY A 100 2.06 12.40 26.85
N HIS A 101 2.25 12.61 28.15
CA HIS A 101 3.32 13.43 28.73
C HIS A 101 4.53 12.55 29.08
N GLY A 102 5.76 13.03 28.84
CA GLY A 102 7.01 12.30 29.11
C GLY A 102 8.15 12.59 28.13
N GLN A 103 9.38 12.15 28.45
CA GLN A 103 10.54 12.31 27.56
C GLN A 103 10.46 11.40 26.33
N GLN A 104 10.10 10.12 26.51
CA GLN A 104 9.65 9.25 25.44
C GLN A 104 8.13 9.35 25.33
N ARG A 105 7.65 10.10 24.32
CA ARG A 105 6.22 10.38 24.16
C ARG A 105 5.48 9.12 23.73
N VAL A 106 4.50 8.72 24.53
CA VAL A 106 3.53 7.70 24.15
C VAL A 106 2.39 8.36 23.38
N HIS A 107 2.08 7.86 22.21
CA HIS A 107 0.96 8.31 21.39
C HIS A 107 -0.05 7.19 21.27
N VAL A 108 -1.34 7.54 21.23
CA VAL A 108 -2.42 6.61 20.95
C VAL A 108 -3.09 7.03 19.66
N PHE A 109 -3.25 6.08 18.76
CA PHE A 109 -3.93 6.25 17.50
C PHE A 109 -5.12 5.30 17.41
N THR A 110 -6.04 5.62 16.51
CA THR A 110 -7.20 4.80 16.18
C THR A 110 -7.15 4.41 14.72
N LYS A 111 -7.50 3.15 14.43
CA LYS A 111 -7.75 2.69 13.08
C LYS A 111 -9.12 3.19 12.68
N THR A 112 -9.16 4.07 11.68
CA THR A 112 -10.41 4.60 11.15
C THR A 112 -10.63 4.05 9.76
N ASN A 113 -11.81 3.48 9.53
CA ASN A 113 -12.33 3.31 8.20
C ASN A 113 -12.34 4.67 7.51
N VAL A 114 -11.59 4.76 6.44
CA VAL A 114 -11.77 5.88 5.53
C VAL A 114 -12.99 5.51 4.70
N ASN A 115 -14.12 6.14 4.98
CA ASN A 115 -15.34 5.99 4.17
C ASN A 115 -15.08 6.62 2.79
N PHE A 116 -14.51 5.82 1.89
CA PHE A 116 -14.19 6.18 0.51
C PHE A 116 -15.38 5.94 -0.42
N THR A 117 -16.58 6.42 -0.12
CA THR A 117 -17.79 5.87 -0.78
C THR A 117 -18.59 6.83 -1.64
N LYS A 118 -18.10 8.05 -1.91
CA LYS A 118 -18.77 8.93 -2.89
C LYS A 118 -17.82 9.59 -3.88
N ALA A 119 -16.69 10.09 -3.38
CA ALA A 119 -15.69 10.69 -4.24
C ALA A 119 -14.88 9.62 -5.01
N LEU A 120 -14.68 8.42 -4.44
CA LEU A 120 -13.97 7.34 -5.12
C LEU A 120 -14.75 6.84 -6.35
N ASP A 121 -16.06 6.70 -6.22
CA ASP A 121 -16.96 6.23 -7.30
C ASP A 121 -16.88 7.12 -8.55
N TYR A 122 -16.60 8.41 -8.38
CA TYR A 122 -16.39 9.31 -9.53
C TYR A 122 -15.09 9.02 -10.29
N TYR A 123 -14.03 8.65 -9.58
CA TYR A 123 -12.71 8.40 -10.17
C TYR A 123 -12.50 6.95 -10.57
N LEU A 124 -13.22 6.01 -9.96
CA LEU A 124 -13.18 4.58 -10.21
C LEU A 124 -14.24 4.19 -11.24
N LYS A 125 -13.81 3.78 -12.43
CA LYS A 125 -14.68 3.19 -13.45
C LYS A 125 -14.55 1.68 -13.46
N GLU A 126 -15.67 1.03 -13.70
CA GLU A 126 -15.76 -0.43 -13.83
C GLU A 126 -15.07 -0.93 -15.10
N PRO A 127 -14.67 -2.22 -15.14
CA PRO A 127 -14.14 -2.86 -16.33
C PRO A 127 -15.18 -2.87 -17.45
N HIS A 128 -14.72 -2.67 -18.67
CA HIS A 128 -15.55 -2.99 -19.83
C HIS A 128 -15.70 -4.51 -19.97
N PRO A 129 -16.80 -5.00 -20.59
CA PRO A 129 -16.91 -6.40 -20.95
C PRO A 129 -15.68 -6.86 -21.74
N TYR A 130 -15.19 -8.06 -21.44
CA TYR A 130 -14.09 -8.64 -22.20
C TYR A 130 -14.51 -8.84 -23.66
N PHE A 131 -13.64 -8.46 -24.59
CA PHE A 131 -13.81 -8.73 -26.02
C PHE A 131 -12.57 -9.42 -26.57
N LEU A 132 -12.80 -10.32 -27.52
CA LEU A 132 -11.72 -11.03 -28.20
C LEU A 132 -10.93 -10.06 -29.09
N VAL A 133 -9.61 -10.15 -29.02
CA VAL A 133 -8.69 -9.32 -29.79
C VAL A 133 -7.83 -10.23 -30.66
N ASN A 134 -7.71 -9.95 -31.96
CA ASN A 134 -7.00 -10.85 -32.89
C ASN A 134 -5.49 -10.99 -32.57
N ASN A 135 -4.86 -9.94 -32.04
CA ASN A 135 -3.44 -9.95 -31.69
C ASN A 135 -3.23 -9.93 -30.17
N THR A 136 -3.55 -11.05 -29.52
CA THR A 136 -3.39 -11.19 -28.07
C THR A 136 -1.93 -11.25 -27.61
N ASP A 137 -0.98 -11.50 -28.53
CA ASP A 137 0.44 -11.71 -28.20
C ASP A 137 1.29 -10.45 -28.24
N THR A 138 0.68 -9.29 -28.51
CA THR A 138 1.41 -8.03 -28.51
C THR A 138 1.80 -7.63 -27.10
N HIS A 139 3.09 -7.36 -26.91
CA HIS A 139 3.66 -6.80 -25.69
C HIS A 139 3.87 -5.30 -25.82
N TYR A 140 3.65 -4.58 -24.72
CA TYR A 140 3.93 -3.14 -24.64
C TYR A 140 4.87 -2.79 -23.49
N SER A 141 5.24 -3.75 -22.64
CA SER A 141 6.14 -3.52 -21.52
C SER A 141 7.51 -3.05 -22.01
N GLN A 142 8.19 -2.23 -21.21
CA GLN A 142 9.48 -1.65 -21.61
C GLN A 142 10.64 -2.64 -21.41
N ALA A 143 10.48 -3.58 -20.48
CA ALA A 143 11.55 -4.48 -20.05
C ALA A 143 11.02 -5.90 -19.78
N HIS A 144 10.06 -6.40 -20.59
CA HIS A 144 9.50 -7.74 -20.47
C HIS A 144 8.87 -8.06 -19.09
N GLN A 145 8.36 -7.03 -18.40
CA GLN A 145 7.83 -7.18 -17.03
C GLN A 145 6.57 -8.06 -16.99
N ASP A 146 5.72 -7.92 -18.00
CA ASP A 146 4.53 -8.75 -18.24
C ASP A 146 4.89 -10.22 -18.45
N GLU A 147 5.85 -10.49 -19.34
CA GLU A 147 6.34 -11.83 -19.62
C GLU A 147 7.01 -12.45 -18.39
N THR A 148 7.88 -11.70 -17.71
CA THR A 148 8.58 -12.17 -16.50
C THR A 148 7.58 -12.57 -15.40
N LEU A 149 6.55 -11.74 -15.17
CA LEU A 149 5.50 -12.05 -14.20
C LEU A 149 4.76 -13.36 -14.54
N TYR A 150 4.44 -13.57 -15.81
CA TYR A 150 3.79 -14.80 -16.24
C TYR A 150 4.72 -16.01 -16.19
N GLN A 151 5.99 -15.89 -16.57
CA GLN A 151 6.94 -17.00 -16.55
C GLN A 151 7.19 -17.52 -15.13
N ILE A 152 7.24 -16.62 -14.14
CA ILE A 152 7.42 -16.97 -12.71
C ILE A 152 6.15 -17.57 -12.12
N SER A 153 5.00 -16.93 -12.36
CA SER A 153 3.74 -17.33 -11.69
C SER A 153 2.99 -18.44 -12.41
N ARG A 154 3.15 -18.53 -13.74
CA ARG A 154 2.34 -19.34 -14.68
C ARG A 154 0.83 -19.19 -14.49
N LYS A 155 0.40 -18.08 -13.86
CA LYS A 155 -0.97 -17.88 -13.40
C LYS A 155 -1.84 -17.34 -14.54
N LYS A 156 -3.04 -17.91 -14.65
CA LYS A 156 -4.15 -17.41 -15.48
C LYS A 156 -5.28 -16.92 -14.57
N ASN A 157 -6.20 -16.13 -15.10
CA ASN A 157 -7.34 -15.59 -14.32
C ASN A 157 -6.87 -14.80 -13.08
N GLY A 158 -5.77 -14.05 -13.22
CA GLY A 158 -5.22 -13.24 -12.14
C GLY A 158 -5.89 -11.87 -12.03
N PHE A 159 -5.52 -11.16 -10.97
CA PHE A 159 -5.89 -9.76 -10.75
C PHE A 159 -4.61 -8.93 -10.61
N PHE A 160 -4.42 -7.92 -11.45
CA PHE A 160 -3.28 -7.00 -11.36
C PHE A 160 -3.68 -5.65 -10.74
N VAL A 161 -2.70 -4.93 -10.22
CA VAL A 161 -2.81 -3.49 -9.94
C VAL A 161 -1.64 -2.81 -10.64
N GLU A 162 -1.93 -2.03 -11.68
CA GLU A 162 -0.93 -1.28 -12.43
C GLU A 162 -0.96 0.18 -11.98
N MET A 163 0.08 0.56 -11.24
CA MET A 163 0.27 1.91 -10.72
C MET A 163 1.10 2.72 -11.72
N GLY A 164 0.54 3.80 -12.24
CA GLY A 164 1.14 4.55 -13.36
C GLY A 164 0.82 3.91 -14.70
N ALA A 165 -0.47 3.68 -14.98
CA ALA A 165 -0.94 3.02 -16.19
C ALA A 165 -0.70 3.83 -17.48
N PHE A 166 -0.24 5.08 -17.37
CA PHE A 166 0.01 5.97 -18.50
C PHE A 166 -1.22 6.07 -19.40
N ASN A 167 -1.08 5.94 -20.73
CA ASN A 167 -2.22 5.95 -21.65
C ASN A 167 -2.98 4.60 -21.72
N GLY A 168 -2.59 3.60 -20.92
CA GLY A 168 -3.24 2.29 -20.83
C GLY A 168 -2.80 1.26 -21.86
N GLN A 169 -1.96 1.63 -22.82
CA GLN A 169 -1.42 0.72 -23.84
C GLN A 169 0.10 0.83 -23.94
N LEU A 170 0.62 1.99 -24.30
CA LEU A 170 2.06 2.19 -24.42
C LEU A 170 2.71 1.99 -23.05
N PHE A 171 3.74 1.15 -22.98
CA PHE A 171 4.44 0.80 -21.75
C PHE A 171 3.61 0.00 -20.74
N SER A 172 2.44 -0.54 -21.14
CA SER A 172 1.63 -1.33 -20.22
C SER A 172 2.28 -2.67 -19.90
N ASN A 173 2.36 -2.96 -18.60
CA ASN A 173 2.87 -4.19 -18.02
C ASN A 173 1.78 -5.25 -17.83
N THR A 174 0.53 -4.94 -18.22
CA THR A 174 -0.63 -5.77 -17.90
C THR A 174 -1.53 -6.06 -19.10
N MET A 175 -1.40 -5.31 -20.19
CA MET A 175 -2.25 -5.48 -21.37
C MET A 175 -2.13 -6.88 -21.99
N TRP A 176 -0.92 -7.44 -22.05
CA TRP A 176 -0.72 -8.81 -22.53
C TRP A 176 -1.34 -9.85 -21.59
N LEU A 177 -1.19 -9.69 -20.27
CA LEU A 177 -1.81 -10.58 -19.27
C LEU A 177 -3.34 -10.57 -19.37
N GLU A 178 -3.93 -9.39 -19.56
CA GLU A 178 -5.38 -9.21 -19.76
C GLU A 178 -5.86 -9.95 -21.01
N ARG A 179 -5.20 -9.69 -22.16
CA ARG A 179 -5.64 -10.21 -23.46
C ARG A 179 -5.36 -11.70 -23.64
N LYS A 180 -4.20 -12.18 -23.20
CA LYS A 180 -3.71 -13.55 -23.46
C LYS A 180 -4.01 -14.53 -22.33
N HIS A 181 -3.99 -14.05 -21.08
CA HIS A 181 -4.02 -14.92 -19.89
C HIS A 181 -5.28 -14.74 -19.04
N ASN A 182 -6.27 -14.02 -19.58
CA ASN A 182 -7.57 -13.79 -18.98
C ASN A 182 -7.47 -13.12 -17.59
N TRP A 183 -6.47 -12.26 -17.41
CA TRP A 183 -6.39 -11.43 -16.22
C TRP A 183 -7.38 -10.27 -16.33
N THR A 184 -7.80 -9.77 -15.18
CA THR A 184 -8.41 -8.44 -15.04
C THR A 184 -7.60 -7.66 -14.01
N GLY A 185 -7.94 -6.41 -13.71
CA GLY A 185 -7.20 -5.66 -12.70
C GLY A 185 -7.58 -4.22 -12.59
N LEU A 186 -6.78 -3.46 -11.84
CA LEU A 186 -6.96 -2.03 -11.61
C LEU A 186 -5.83 -1.22 -12.25
N LEU A 187 -6.18 -0.31 -13.15
CA LEU A 187 -5.31 0.69 -13.75
C LEU A 187 -5.39 1.99 -12.94
N ILE A 188 -4.27 2.49 -12.43
CA ILE A 188 -4.20 3.74 -11.66
C ILE A 188 -3.36 4.75 -12.44
N GLU A 189 -3.94 5.89 -12.78
CA GLU A 189 -3.26 7.01 -13.44
C GLU A 189 -3.79 8.33 -12.88
N ALA A 190 -2.91 9.29 -12.61
CA ALA A 190 -3.32 10.56 -11.99
C ALA A 190 -3.63 11.64 -13.03
N ASN A 191 -3.03 11.57 -14.22
CA ASN A 191 -3.20 12.56 -15.27
C ASN A 191 -4.56 12.37 -15.98
N PRO A 192 -5.48 13.36 -15.91
CA PRO A 192 -6.80 13.24 -16.54
C PRO A 192 -6.76 13.05 -18.05
N ASP A 193 -5.76 13.59 -18.75
CA ASP A 193 -5.61 13.43 -20.20
C ASP A 193 -5.24 12.00 -20.56
N LEU A 194 -4.39 11.36 -19.77
CA LEU A 194 -4.02 9.96 -19.92
C LEU A 194 -5.18 9.05 -19.51
N CYS A 195 -5.91 9.37 -18.43
CA CYS A 195 -7.14 8.67 -18.07
C CYS A 195 -8.17 8.65 -19.21
N ARG A 196 -8.34 9.77 -19.94
CA ARG A 196 -9.21 9.83 -21.11
C ARG A 196 -8.72 8.92 -22.24
N GLN A 197 -7.41 8.79 -22.43
CA GLN A 197 -6.84 7.85 -23.41
C GLN A 197 -7.09 6.39 -22.98
N ILE A 198 -6.95 6.06 -21.68
CA ILE A 198 -7.29 4.73 -21.15
C ILE A 198 -8.77 4.40 -21.43
N ASP A 199 -9.68 5.34 -21.17
CA ASP A 199 -11.12 5.13 -21.36
C ASP A 199 -11.47 4.76 -22.81
N VAL A 200 -10.75 5.30 -23.81
CA VAL A 200 -10.94 4.99 -25.24
C VAL A 200 -10.59 3.54 -25.56
N LEU A 201 -9.62 2.95 -24.86
CA LEU A 201 -9.17 1.58 -25.08
C LEU A 201 -10.17 0.53 -24.61
N LYS A 202 -11.15 0.91 -23.77
CA LYS A 202 -12.18 0.04 -23.21
C LYS A 202 -11.63 -1.25 -22.60
N ARG A 203 -10.55 -1.16 -21.82
CA ARG A 203 -9.89 -2.33 -21.23
C ARG A 203 -10.82 -3.12 -20.30
N HIS A 204 -10.59 -4.42 -20.20
CA HIS A 204 -11.23 -5.32 -19.23
C HIS A 204 -10.57 -5.20 -17.84
N ALA A 205 -10.49 -3.96 -17.35
CA ALA A 205 -9.86 -3.60 -16.09
C ALA A 205 -10.57 -2.37 -15.49
N TRP A 206 -10.66 -2.32 -14.16
CA TRP A 206 -11.08 -1.11 -13.46
C TRP A 206 -10.08 0.00 -13.75
N ARG A 207 -10.54 1.25 -13.77
CA ARG A 207 -9.68 2.42 -13.92
C ARG A 207 -9.91 3.41 -12.78
N LEU A 208 -8.86 3.78 -12.05
CA LEU A 208 -8.86 4.82 -11.03
C LEU A 208 -8.05 6.04 -11.50
N CYS A 209 -8.69 7.21 -11.58
CA CYS A 209 -8.04 8.44 -12.05
C CYS A 209 -7.60 9.27 -10.84
N ALA A 210 -6.50 8.88 -10.20
CA ALA A 210 -6.05 9.50 -8.95
C ALA A 210 -4.56 9.26 -8.69
N CYS A 211 -3.96 10.15 -7.90
CA CYS A 211 -2.67 9.86 -7.24
C CYS A 211 -2.87 8.83 -6.12
N ILE A 212 -1.88 7.99 -5.90
CA ILE A 212 -1.85 7.08 -4.76
C ILE A 212 -1.47 7.89 -3.52
N SER A 213 -2.32 7.86 -2.51
CA SER A 213 -2.12 8.58 -1.25
C SER A 213 -2.84 7.88 -0.10
N ASN A 214 -2.39 8.18 1.12
CA ASN A 214 -3.10 7.79 2.34
C ASN A 214 -4.28 8.73 2.68
N LYS A 215 -4.52 9.77 1.87
CA LYS A 215 -5.60 10.75 2.05
C LYS A 215 -6.28 11.07 0.73
N LEU A 216 -7.60 11.16 0.75
CA LEU A 216 -8.36 11.67 -0.38
C LEU A 216 -8.36 13.21 -0.37
N ARG A 217 -7.72 13.82 -1.36
CA ARG A 217 -7.68 15.28 -1.54
C ARG A 217 -7.67 15.62 -3.03
N LYS A 218 -8.32 16.74 -3.39
CA LYS A 218 -8.18 17.34 -4.72
C LYS A 218 -6.85 18.10 -4.77
N LEU A 219 -6.06 17.85 -5.81
CA LEU A 219 -4.78 18.50 -6.06
C LEU A 219 -4.79 19.10 -7.47
N ASN A 220 -3.96 20.13 -7.68
CA ASN A 220 -3.70 20.66 -9.02
C ASN A 220 -2.49 19.95 -9.61
N LEU A 221 -2.64 19.41 -10.81
CA LEU A 221 -1.53 18.85 -11.58
C LEU A 221 -0.92 19.96 -12.42
N PHE A 222 0.36 20.25 -12.22
CA PHE A 222 1.09 21.21 -13.06
C PHE A 222 1.83 20.43 -14.14
N ARG A 223 1.53 20.73 -15.41
CA ARG A 223 2.27 20.21 -16.55
C ARG A 223 3.32 21.24 -16.92
N ALA A 224 4.60 20.90 -16.77
CA ALA A 224 5.66 21.68 -17.38
C ALA A 224 5.52 21.58 -18.90
N VAL A 225 5.22 22.71 -19.55
CA VAL A 225 5.33 22.83 -21.00
C VAL A 225 6.77 23.21 -21.25
N LEU A 226 7.60 22.22 -21.58
CA LEU A 226 8.95 22.42 -22.09
C LEU A 226 8.89 22.65 -23.60
#